data_AF-A0A858REB5-F1
#
_entry.id   AF-A0A858REB5-F1
#
_cell.length_a   1.000
_cell.length_b   1.000
_cell.length_c   1.000
_cell.angle_alpha   90.00
_cell.angle_beta   90.00
_cell.angle_gamma   90.00
#
_symmetry.space_group_name_H-M   'P 1'
#
loop_
_entity.id
_entity.type
_entity.pdbx_description
1 polymer ?
#
loop_
_entity_poly.entity_id
_entity_poly.type
_entity_poly.pdbx_seq_one_letter_code
_entity_poly.pdbx_strand_id
1 'polypeptide(L)'
;MAEALTQSPIVTQGPYYPLADDIPLDKDNDLVQLSDNLNIAAGIVTYITGRVLDANGEPVKNALVECWHADHEGDYVYSTGTGRNAACDANFAGFGQFLTGSSGSFRFRTIKAGLYTGRTRHFHWGVTLPGRSTRSCTQTGWNEVAYANNGTQWTTQNANDNVFASLTAAQKASILLDFLPVEGTTTGEVHTNWDFVSGYTPVEPTYPGSGGFVATGEPVVGPNNTIRYKLTFPVYAGYCYEVYGNPTMADLEWAALPFSLTQTGAIDRHKQVVSAEGSLSIYVEAAALKGFYKVAFRVPGANTGTP
;
A
#
# COMPACT_ATOMS: atom_id res chain seq x y z
N MET A 1 33.76 -1.02 -5.72
CA MET A 1 32.81 -2.00 -6.30
C MET A 1 31.59 -1.93 -5.42
N ALA A 2 30.47 -1.37 -5.90
CA ALA A 2 29.24 -1.36 -5.11
C ALA A 2 28.71 -2.80 -4.99
N GLU A 3 28.40 -3.23 -3.77
CA GLU A 3 27.80 -4.54 -3.51
C GLU A 3 26.43 -4.58 -4.20
N ALA A 4 26.18 -5.59 -5.04
CA ALA A 4 24.93 -5.68 -5.78
C ALA A 4 23.77 -5.91 -4.81
N LEU A 5 22.73 -5.08 -4.87
CA LEU A 5 21.54 -5.22 -4.03
C LEU A 5 20.87 -6.57 -4.29
N THR A 6 20.48 -7.25 -3.21
CA THR A 6 19.72 -8.51 -3.32
C THR A 6 18.27 -8.20 -3.61
N GLN A 7 17.76 -8.64 -4.76
CA GLN A 7 16.34 -8.51 -5.11
C GLN A 7 15.46 -9.24 -4.09
N SER A 8 14.35 -8.61 -3.72
CA SER A 8 13.37 -9.22 -2.82
C SER A 8 12.73 -10.44 -3.50
N PRO A 9 12.66 -11.59 -2.84
CA PRO A 9 12.06 -12.79 -3.41
C PRO A 9 10.57 -12.58 -3.66
N ILE A 10 10.08 -12.97 -4.83
CA ILE A 10 8.65 -12.92 -5.15
C ILE A 10 8.00 -14.26 -4.81
N VAL A 11 6.90 -14.20 -4.07
CA VAL A 11 6.10 -15.36 -3.69
C VAL A 11 4.64 -15.13 -4.13
N THR A 12 3.81 -16.16 -4.07
CA THR A 12 2.37 -15.97 -4.30
C THR A 12 1.80 -15.03 -3.23
N GLN A 13 0.71 -14.32 -3.54
CA GLN A 13 0.03 -13.42 -2.58
C GLN A 13 -0.16 -14.09 -1.22
N GLY A 14 -0.45 -15.39 -1.21
CA GLY A 14 -0.80 -16.09 0.00
C GLY A 14 -2.25 -15.76 0.40
N PRO A 15 -2.71 -16.37 1.50
CA PRO A 15 -4.13 -16.37 1.82
C PRO A 15 -4.57 -15.02 2.45
N TYR A 16 -5.88 -14.79 2.43
CA TYR A 16 -6.59 -13.78 3.25
C TYR A 16 -6.18 -12.32 3.06
N TYR A 17 -5.68 -11.96 1.87
CA TYR A 17 -5.71 -10.57 1.42
C TYR A 17 -7.18 -10.10 1.36
N PRO A 18 -7.52 -8.88 1.84
CA PRO A 18 -8.89 -8.40 1.81
C PRO A 18 -9.43 -8.41 0.37
N LEU A 19 -10.52 -9.13 0.13
CA LEU A 19 -11.19 -9.11 -1.17
C LEU A 19 -11.81 -7.72 -1.39
N ALA A 20 -12.09 -7.34 -2.64
CA ALA A 20 -12.50 -5.97 -3.00
C ALA A 20 -13.72 -5.44 -2.21
N ASP A 21 -14.58 -6.33 -1.72
CA ASP A 21 -15.78 -6.01 -0.95
C ASP A 21 -15.52 -5.92 0.58
N ASP A 22 -14.33 -6.35 1.04
CA ASP A 22 -13.92 -6.44 2.45
C ASP A 22 -12.69 -5.55 2.78
N ILE A 23 -12.23 -4.71 1.85
CA ILE A 23 -11.15 -3.76 2.14
C ILE A 23 -11.64 -2.76 3.21
N PRO A 24 -10.97 -2.65 4.35
CA PRO A 24 -11.33 -1.71 5.40
C PRO A 24 -11.42 -0.27 4.89
N LEU A 25 -12.36 0.48 5.47
CA LEU A 25 -12.41 1.91 5.29
C LEU A 25 -11.15 2.56 5.87
N ASP A 26 -10.70 2.04 7.02
CA ASP A 26 -9.45 2.38 7.67
C ASP A 26 -8.36 1.37 7.31
N LYS A 27 -7.51 1.78 6.38
CA LYS A 27 -6.47 0.94 5.76
C LYS A 27 -5.16 1.70 5.67
N ASP A 28 -4.98 2.70 6.51
CA ASP A 28 -3.76 3.47 6.51
C ASP A 28 -2.59 2.59 7.03
N ASN A 29 -1.51 3.23 7.42
CA ASN A 29 -0.30 2.55 7.82
C ASN A 29 -0.20 2.34 9.35
N ASP A 30 -1.28 2.56 10.10
CA ASP A 30 -1.42 2.21 11.52
C ASP A 30 -2.48 1.10 11.69
N LEU A 31 -2.02 -0.14 11.87
CA LEU A 31 -2.88 -1.30 12.07
C LEU A 31 -3.27 -1.50 13.55
N VAL A 32 -2.73 -0.67 14.46
CA VAL A 32 -2.90 -0.79 15.92
C VAL A 32 -4.08 0.03 16.42
N GLN A 33 -4.36 1.15 15.77
CA GLN A 33 -5.41 2.07 16.15
C GLN A 33 -6.43 2.22 15.03
N LEU A 34 -7.58 1.59 15.20
CA LEU A 34 -8.71 1.73 14.28
C LEU A 34 -9.45 3.03 14.55
N SER A 35 -9.34 3.98 13.64
CA SER A 35 -10.11 5.24 13.65
C SER A 35 -9.98 5.98 14.99
N ASP A 36 -11.08 6.35 15.62
CA ASP A 36 -11.14 7.01 16.94
C ASP A 36 -11.37 6.04 18.10
N ASN A 37 -11.21 4.73 17.88
CA ASN A 37 -11.37 3.73 18.94
C ASN A 37 -10.31 3.93 20.03
N LEU A 38 -10.77 3.91 21.29
CA LEU A 38 -9.90 4.03 22.47
C LEU A 38 -9.15 2.74 22.78
N ASN A 39 -9.63 1.60 22.25
CA ASN A 39 -8.99 0.31 22.41
C ASN A 39 -8.03 0.06 21.24
N ILE A 40 -6.77 -0.15 21.56
CA ILE A 40 -5.74 -0.52 20.59
C ILE A 40 -5.66 -2.05 20.43
N ALA A 41 -5.11 -2.49 19.30
CA ALA A 41 -4.77 -3.90 19.08
C ALA A 41 -3.87 -4.44 20.21
N ALA A 42 -4.14 -5.67 20.61
CA ALA A 42 -3.33 -6.42 21.57
C ALA A 42 -2.10 -7.04 20.89
N GLY A 43 -1.05 -7.23 21.68
CA GLY A 43 0.25 -7.75 21.22
C GLY A 43 1.37 -6.72 21.33
N ILE A 44 2.53 -7.09 20.82
CA ILE A 44 3.72 -6.24 20.88
C ILE A 44 3.71 -5.26 19.70
N VAL A 45 3.57 -3.96 19.97
CA VAL A 45 3.62 -2.93 18.92
C VAL A 45 4.96 -3.03 18.18
N THR A 46 4.87 -3.07 16.86
CA THR A 46 5.98 -3.30 15.93
C THR A 46 5.98 -2.21 14.87
N TYR A 47 7.07 -1.45 14.79
CA TYR A 47 7.29 -0.46 13.73
C TYR A 47 8.14 -1.05 12.62
N ILE A 48 7.70 -0.87 11.38
CA ILE A 48 8.42 -1.33 10.20
C ILE A 48 8.63 -0.13 9.30
N THR A 49 9.88 0.25 9.09
CA THR A 49 10.24 1.31 8.15
C THR A 49 11.08 0.75 7.02
N GLY A 50 11.18 1.49 5.92
CA GLY A 50 12.11 1.13 4.87
C GLY A 50 11.85 1.91 3.60
N ARG A 51 12.43 1.44 2.50
CA ARG A 51 12.30 2.05 1.17
C ARG A 51 11.90 1.02 0.13
N VAL A 52 11.13 1.46 -0.85
CA VAL A 52 10.97 0.76 -2.12
C VAL A 52 12.08 1.24 -3.04
N LEU A 53 12.95 0.31 -3.45
CA LEU A 53 14.06 0.54 -4.36
C LEU A 53 13.82 -0.22 -5.67
N ASP A 54 14.33 0.33 -6.75
CA ASP A 54 14.36 -0.35 -8.04
C ASP A 54 15.53 -1.33 -8.17
N ALA A 55 15.64 -1.99 -9.34
CA ALA A 55 16.72 -2.94 -9.62
C ALA A 55 18.13 -2.30 -9.62
N ASN A 56 18.23 -0.97 -9.72
CA ASN A 56 19.49 -0.22 -9.65
C ASN A 56 19.76 0.33 -8.24
N GLY A 57 18.81 0.20 -7.32
CA GLY A 57 18.90 0.74 -5.96
C GLY A 57 18.35 2.15 -5.79
N GLU A 58 17.69 2.70 -6.80
CA GLU A 58 17.10 4.03 -6.76
C GLU A 58 15.74 4.01 -6.06
N PRO A 59 15.42 5.03 -5.24
CA PRO A 59 14.14 5.09 -4.53
C PRO A 59 12.95 5.28 -5.48
N VAL A 60 11.88 4.54 -5.24
CA VAL A 60 10.68 4.55 -6.07
C VAL A 60 9.58 5.38 -5.42
N LYS A 61 9.26 6.53 -6.01
CA LYS A 61 8.11 7.36 -5.65
C LYS A 61 6.80 6.73 -6.12
N ASN A 62 5.70 6.96 -5.41
CA ASN A 62 4.34 6.52 -5.77
C ASN A 62 4.18 4.99 -5.88
N ALA A 63 5.05 4.21 -5.22
CA ALA A 63 4.83 2.79 -5.06
C ALA A 63 3.77 2.58 -3.97
N LEU A 64 2.77 1.75 -4.26
CA LEU A 64 1.79 1.32 -3.27
C LEU A 64 2.36 0.11 -2.53
N VAL A 65 2.60 0.27 -1.23
CA VAL A 65 3.03 -0.79 -0.32
C VAL A 65 1.83 -1.21 0.51
N GLU A 66 1.50 -2.50 0.48
CA GLU A 66 0.39 -3.11 1.20
C GLU A 66 0.97 -4.13 2.18
N CYS A 67 0.47 -4.15 3.41
CA CYS A 67 0.88 -5.09 4.45
C CYS A 67 -0.36 -5.80 5.01
N TRP A 68 -0.29 -7.12 5.16
CA TRP A 68 -1.31 -7.89 5.87
C TRP A 68 -0.70 -9.05 6.64
N HIS A 69 -1.31 -9.40 7.76
CA HIS A 69 -0.89 -10.52 8.59
C HIS A 69 -1.97 -10.91 9.61
N ALA A 70 -1.72 -12.04 10.28
CA ALA A 70 -2.53 -12.49 11.41
C ALA A 70 -2.38 -11.58 12.63
N ASP A 71 -3.43 -11.48 13.43
CA ASP A 71 -3.40 -10.86 14.76
C ASP A 71 -2.46 -11.59 15.73
N HIS A 72 -2.38 -11.14 16.99
CA HIS A 72 -1.50 -11.74 18.00
C HIS A 72 -1.86 -13.20 18.38
N GLU A 73 -3.07 -13.66 18.08
CA GLU A 73 -3.55 -15.02 18.30
C GLU A 73 -3.39 -15.92 17.06
N GLY A 74 -2.92 -15.35 15.94
CA GLY A 74 -2.70 -16.10 14.69
C GLY A 74 -3.92 -16.13 13.77
N ASP A 75 -4.96 -15.33 14.04
CA ASP A 75 -6.13 -15.23 13.17
C ASP A 75 -5.98 -14.14 12.11
N TYR A 76 -6.36 -14.45 10.88
CA TYR A 76 -6.50 -13.45 9.82
C TYR A 76 -7.91 -12.86 9.84
N VAL A 77 -7.97 -11.54 10.04
CA VAL A 77 -9.22 -10.76 10.09
C VAL A 77 -10.10 -10.98 8.84
N TYR A 78 -9.48 -11.11 7.67
CA TYR A 78 -10.14 -11.28 6.37
C TYR A 78 -10.21 -12.74 5.90
N SER A 79 -10.11 -13.70 6.82
CA SER A 79 -10.33 -15.10 6.48
C SER A 79 -11.83 -15.35 6.22
N THR A 80 -12.15 -15.82 5.01
CA THR A 80 -13.53 -16.11 4.57
C THR A 80 -14.03 -17.50 5.00
N GLY A 81 -13.23 -18.24 5.78
CA GLY A 81 -13.55 -19.58 6.27
C GLY A 81 -14.46 -19.56 7.49
N THR A 82 -15.30 -20.58 7.64
CA THR A 82 -16.15 -20.77 8.82
C THR A 82 -15.32 -21.11 10.06
N GLY A 83 -15.11 -20.10 10.92
CA GLY A 83 -14.60 -20.26 12.27
C GLY A 83 -13.39 -19.38 12.56
N ARG A 84 -13.58 -18.05 12.66
CA ARG A 84 -12.61 -17.18 13.36
C ARG A 84 -12.42 -17.73 14.76
N ASN A 85 -11.18 -17.86 15.22
CA ASN A 85 -11.00 -18.23 16.62
C ASN A 85 -11.63 -17.14 17.51
N ALA A 86 -12.30 -17.57 18.58
CA ALA A 86 -13.05 -16.68 19.47
C ALA A 86 -12.15 -15.64 20.16
N ALA A 87 -10.84 -15.88 20.18
CA ALA A 87 -9.82 -14.96 20.70
C ALA A 87 -9.30 -13.95 19.65
N CYS A 88 -9.83 -13.97 18.41
CA CYS A 88 -9.43 -13.02 17.38
C CYS A 88 -9.59 -11.57 17.84
N ASP A 89 -8.56 -10.76 17.59
CA ASP A 89 -8.50 -9.39 18.06
C ASP A 89 -9.41 -8.48 17.22
N ALA A 90 -10.52 -8.06 17.82
CA ALA A 90 -11.48 -7.16 17.18
C ALA A 90 -10.92 -5.74 16.96
N ASN A 91 -9.83 -5.35 17.63
CA ASN A 91 -9.21 -4.03 17.50
C ASN A 91 -8.02 -4.01 16.54
N PHE A 92 -7.65 -5.15 15.95
CA PHE A 92 -6.54 -5.22 15.00
C PHE A 92 -7.03 -5.07 13.56
N ALA A 93 -6.38 -4.20 12.78
CA ALA A 93 -6.78 -3.93 11.40
C ALA A 93 -6.54 -5.11 10.45
N GLY A 94 -5.47 -5.88 10.63
CA GLY A 94 -5.12 -7.00 9.75
C GLY A 94 -4.59 -6.62 8.36
N PHE A 95 -4.83 -5.38 7.91
CA PHE A 95 -4.39 -4.86 6.62
C PHE A 95 -4.10 -3.37 6.72
N GLY A 96 -3.07 -2.91 6.03
CA GLY A 96 -2.82 -1.49 5.82
C GLY A 96 -2.05 -1.21 4.54
N GLN A 97 -2.02 0.06 4.12
CA GLN A 97 -1.30 0.49 2.93
C GLN A 97 -0.57 1.82 3.14
N PHE A 98 0.48 2.02 2.34
CA PHE A 98 1.27 3.24 2.33
C PHE A 98 1.67 3.58 0.88
N LEU A 99 1.56 4.86 0.51
CA LEU A 99 2.03 5.35 -0.80
C LEU A 99 3.36 6.08 -0.62
N THR A 100 4.42 5.61 -1.27
CA THR A 100 5.76 6.17 -1.07
C THR A 100 5.90 7.59 -1.62
N GLY A 101 6.60 8.45 -0.87
CA GLY A 101 7.04 9.77 -1.32
C GLY A 101 8.29 9.70 -2.21
N SER A 102 8.91 10.85 -2.51
CA SER A 102 10.09 10.92 -3.39
C SER A 102 11.32 10.19 -2.85
N SER A 103 11.40 9.94 -1.55
CA SER A 103 12.48 9.16 -0.93
C SER A 103 12.28 7.65 -1.06
N GLY A 104 11.16 7.19 -1.64
CA GLY A 104 10.77 5.79 -1.67
C GLY A 104 10.39 5.22 -0.29
N SER A 105 10.41 6.06 0.76
CA SER A 105 10.22 5.60 2.14
C SER A 105 8.77 5.21 2.43
N PHE A 106 8.60 4.18 3.25
CA PHE A 106 7.33 3.80 3.86
C PHE A 106 7.52 3.54 5.35
N ARG A 107 6.41 3.55 6.09
CA ARG A 107 6.38 3.17 7.50
C ARG A 107 5.06 2.49 7.83
N PHE A 108 5.08 1.48 8.69
CA PHE A 108 3.91 0.85 9.28
C PHE A 108 4.06 0.80 10.79
N ARG A 109 2.97 1.06 11.51
CA ARG A 109 2.81 0.72 12.92
C ARG A 109 1.82 -0.43 12.97
N THR A 110 2.25 -1.56 13.51
CA THR A 110 1.43 -2.78 13.60
C THR A 110 1.75 -3.52 14.90
N ILE A 111 1.42 -4.80 14.99
CA ILE A 111 1.81 -5.71 16.07
C ILE A 111 2.72 -6.83 15.54
N LYS A 112 3.45 -7.49 16.44
CA LYS A 112 4.17 -8.72 16.15
C LYS A 112 3.16 -9.77 15.68
N ALA A 113 3.15 -10.05 14.37
CA ALA A 113 2.21 -10.98 13.73
C ALA A 113 2.13 -12.30 14.48
N GLY A 114 0.95 -12.85 14.76
CA GLY A 114 0.81 -14.13 15.48
C GLY A 114 1.28 -15.35 14.69
N LEU A 115 1.30 -16.50 15.38
CA LEU A 115 1.62 -17.79 14.76
C LEU A 115 0.35 -18.56 14.45
N TYR A 116 0.31 -19.20 13.29
CA TYR A 116 -0.81 -20.06 12.89
C TYR A 116 -0.30 -21.32 12.21
N THR A 117 -1.15 -22.34 12.20
CA THR A 117 -0.77 -23.70 11.81
C THR A 117 -0.15 -23.75 10.41
N GLY A 118 1.02 -24.40 10.32
CA GLY A 118 1.68 -24.70 9.06
C GLY A 118 2.64 -23.62 8.55
N ARG A 119 2.74 -22.47 9.23
CA ARG A 119 3.66 -21.37 8.87
C ARG A 119 4.41 -20.86 10.10
N THR A 120 5.58 -20.27 9.87
CA THR A 120 6.32 -19.49 10.88
C THR A 120 5.81 -18.04 10.93
N ARG A 121 6.34 -17.20 11.83
CA ARG A 121 5.90 -15.81 11.99
C ARG A 121 6.28 -14.96 10.78
N HIS A 122 5.31 -14.30 10.16
CA HIS A 122 5.56 -13.48 8.97
C HIS A 122 4.55 -12.36 8.76
N PHE A 123 4.99 -11.38 7.98
CA PHE A 123 4.16 -10.38 7.33
C PHE A 123 4.07 -10.69 5.84
N HIS A 124 2.90 -10.48 5.24
CA HIS A 124 2.76 -10.43 3.80
C HIS A 124 2.88 -9.00 3.31
N TRP A 125 3.50 -8.86 2.13
CA TRP A 125 3.71 -7.59 1.47
C TRP A 125 3.24 -7.66 0.02
N GLY A 126 2.57 -6.59 -0.41
CA GLY A 126 2.22 -6.34 -1.80
C GLY A 126 2.82 -5.02 -2.22
N VAL A 127 3.71 -5.02 -3.22
CA VAL A 127 4.32 -3.80 -3.73
C VAL A 127 3.91 -3.62 -5.18
N THR A 128 3.14 -2.56 -5.45
CA THR A 128 2.77 -2.17 -6.81
C THR A 128 3.58 -0.95 -7.20
N LEU A 129 4.48 -1.14 -8.17
CA LEU A 129 5.28 -0.04 -8.72
C LEU A 129 4.40 0.91 -9.55
N PRO A 130 4.80 2.18 -9.68
CA PRO A 130 4.11 3.14 -10.56
C PRO A 130 3.87 2.58 -11.96
N GLY A 131 2.69 2.84 -12.51
CA GLY A 131 2.32 2.42 -13.86
C GLY A 131 2.07 0.92 -14.04
N ARG A 132 2.18 0.10 -12.98
CA ARG A 132 1.88 -1.33 -13.04
C ARG A 132 0.47 -1.66 -12.56
N SER A 133 -0.16 -2.61 -13.24
CA SER A 133 -1.43 -3.23 -12.85
C SER A 133 -1.24 -4.48 -11.99
N THR A 134 0.01 -4.94 -11.83
CA THR A 134 0.36 -6.14 -11.09
C THR A 134 1.20 -5.81 -9.86
N ARG A 135 0.86 -6.46 -8.74
CA ARG A 135 1.63 -6.39 -7.50
C ARG A 135 2.73 -7.45 -7.46
N SER A 136 3.89 -7.08 -6.95
CA SER A 136 4.90 -8.04 -6.50
C SER A 136 4.58 -8.42 -5.06
N CYS A 137 4.30 -9.70 -4.81
CA CYS A 137 4.06 -10.18 -3.46
C CYS A 137 5.35 -10.76 -2.87
N THR A 138 5.62 -10.45 -1.61
CA THR A 138 6.71 -11.04 -0.83
C THR A 138 6.28 -11.23 0.62
N GLN A 139 7.13 -11.83 1.43
CA GLN A 139 6.89 -12.01 2.86
C GLN A 139 8.16 -11.68 3.62
N THR A 140 8.04 -11.07 4.80
CA THR A 140 9.15 -10.92 5.74
C THR A 140 8.87 -11.74 6.99
N GLY A 141 9.90 -12.31 7.60
CA GLY A 141 9.80 -13.07 8.83
C GLY A 141 10.70 -12.50 9.92
N TRP A 142 10.55 -13.02 11.14
CA TRP A 142 11.50 -12.76 12.21
C TRP A 142 12.71 -13.68 12.05
N ASN A 143 13.91 -13.15 12.22
CA ASN A 143 15.13 -13.92 12.34
C ASN A 143 15.26 -14.50 13.77
N GLU A 144 14.31 -15.36 14.15
CA GLU A 144 14.24 -15.94 15.49
C GLU A 144 13.86 -17.43 15.45
N VAL A 145 14.03 -18.11 16.59
CA VAL A 145 13.29 -19.35 16.85
C VAL A 145 11.90 -18.96 17.30
N ALA A 146 10.88 -19.39 16.56
CA ALA A 146 9.50 -19.06 16.86
C ALA A 146 8.99 -19.85 18.07
N TYR A 147 8.38 -19.14 19.03
CA TYR A 147 7.68 -19.70 20.18
C TYR A 147 6.22 -19.25 20.18
N ALA A 148 5.31 -20.15 20.57
CA ALA A 148 3.91 -19.85 20.83
C ALA A 148 3.75 -18.98 22.09
N ASN A 149 2.56 -18.40 22.28
CA ASN A 149 2.24 -17.55 23.44
C ASN A 149 2.43 -18.27 24.79
N ASN A 150 2.33 -19.61 24.81
CA ASN A 150 2.58 -20.44 25.99
C ASN A 150 4.06 -20.82 26.21
N GLY A 151 4.99 -20.27 25.41
CA GLY A 151 6.43 -20.54 25.50
C GLY A 151 6.89 -21.85 24.84
N THR A 152 5.99 -22.63 24.24
CA THR A 152 6.37 -23.85 23.50
C THR A 152 6.97 -23.47 22.15
N GLN A 153 8.08 -24.11 21.77
CA GLN A 153 8.67 -23.91 20.46
C GLN A 153 7.67 -24.29 19.35
N TRP A 154 7.47 -23.40 18.39
CA TRP A 154 6.54 -23.64 17.28
C TRP A 154 7.03 -24.77 16.38
N THR A 155 6.13 -25.57 15.85
CA THR A 155 6.49 -26.72 15.01
C THR A 155 7.06 -26.29 13.65
N THR A 156 6.54 -25.20 13.09
CA THR A 156 7.04 -24.60 11.84
C THR A 156 8.01 -23.45 12.14
N GLN A 157 9.28 -23.63 11.79
CA GLN A 157 10.36 -22.67 11.94
C GLN A 157 10.79 -22.16 10.56
N ASN A 158 11.57 -21.08 10.50
CA ASN A 158 12.09 -20.55 9.22
C ASN A 158 12.81 -21.62 8.37
N ALA A 159 13.46 -22.59 9.01
CA ALA A 159 14.19 -23.66 8.36
C ALA A 159 13.30 -24.74 7.69
N ASN A 160 12.04 -24.89 8.12
CA ASN A 160 11.10 -25.89 7.59
C ASN A 160 9.77 -25.27 7.07
N ASP A 161 9.63 -23.95 7.11
CA ASP A 161 8.53 -23.22 6.47
C ASP A 161 8.60 -23.37 4.95
N ASN A 162 7.47 -23.69 4.33
CA ASN A 162 7.40 -23.99 2.89
C ASN A 162 7.74 -22.80 1.98
N VAL A 163 7.68 -21.56 2.48
CA VAL A 163 8.11 -20.38 1.75
C VAL A 163 9.58 -20.11 2.08
N PHE A 164 9.92 -19.91 3.34
CA PHE A 164 11.27 -19.48 3.71
C PHE A 164 12.33 -20.54 3.47
N ALA A 165 12.05 -21.83 3.70
CA ALA A 165 13.03 -22.89 3.51
C ALA A 165 13.52 -22.97 2.05
N SER A 166 12.65 -22.65 1.08
CA SER A 166 12.92 -22.72 -0.36
C SER A 166 13.86 -21.63 -0.88
N LEU A 167 14.11 -20.58 -0.09
CA LEU A 167 14.88 -19.42 -0.49
C LEU A 167 16.40 -19.63 -0.34
N THR A 168 17.16 -18.94 -1.20
CA THR A 168 18.63 -18.85 -1.08
C THR A 168 19.04 -18.11 0.20
N ALA A 169 20.30 -18.26 0.61
CA ALA A 169 20.81 -17.57 1.80
C ALA A 169 20.71 -16.04 1.69
N ALA A 170 21.02 -15.48 0.52
CA ALA A 170 20.91 -14.04 0.27
C ALA A 170 19.46 -13.55 0.36
N GLN A 171 18.52 -14.30 -0.23
CA GLN A 171 17.09 -13.98 -0.14
C GLN A 171 16.55 -14.08 1.28
N LYS A 172 17.00 -15.08 2.07
CA LYS A 172 16.65 -15.18 3.48
C LYS A 172 17.16 -13.97 4.25
N ALA A 173 18.40 -13.57 4.04
CA ALA A 173 19.00 -12.41 4.70
C ALA A 173 18.28 -11.09 4.36
N SER A 174 17.61 -10.98 3.20
CA SER A 174 16.87 -9.77 2.82
C SER A 174 15.45 -9.69 3.37
N ILE A 175 14.90 -10.77 3.95
CA ILE A 175 13.51 -10.81 4.44
C ILE A 175 13.34 -11.36 5.85
N LEU A 176 14.32 -12.07 6.41
CA LEU A 176 14.32 -12.51 7.81
C LEU A 176 15.00 -11.42 8.63
N LEU A 177 14.20 -10.66 9.35
CA LEU A 177 14.60 -9.39 9.95
C LEU A 177 14.83 -9.54 11.45
N ASP A 178 15.80 -8.80 11.95
CA ASP A 178 15.97 -8.58 13.39
C ASP A 178 15.04 -7.45 13.83
N PHE A 179 14.30 -7.68 14.91
CA PHE A 179 13.41 -6.69 15.52
C PHE A 179 14.01 -6.26 16.85
N LEU A 180 14.43 -5.00 16.92
CA LEU A 180 15.11 -4.44 18.08
C LEU A 180 14.11 -3.74 18.99
N PRO A 181 14.30 -3.75 20.32
CA PRO A 181 13.48 -2.97 21.24
C PRO A 181 13.53 -1.48 20.92
N VAL A 182 12.41 -0.78 21.02
CA VAL A 182 12.36 0.68 20.96
C VAL A 182 12.75 1.23 22.33
N GLU A 183 13.91 1.91 22.38
CA GLU A 183 14.42 2.48 23.62
C GLU A 183 13.42 3.48 24.24
N GLY A 184 13.31 3.43 25.58
CA GLY A 184 12.42 4.32 26.32
C GLY A 184 10.95 3.88 26.36
N THR A 185 10.57 2.81 25.68
CA THR A 185 9.22 2.22 25.79
C THR A 185 9.14 1.23 26.96
N THR A 186 8.02 1.22 27.67
CA THR A 186 7.77 0.27 28.78
C THR A 186 6.87 -0.90 28.36
N THR A 187 6.28 -0.82 27.17
CA THR A 187 5.33 -1.78 26.59
C THR A 187 6.02 -2.84 25.73
N GLY A 188 7.35 -2.79 25.61
CA GLY A 188 8.14 -3.77 24.87
C GLY A 188 8.07 -3.62 23.35
N GLU A 189 7.79 -2.40 22.87
CA GLU A 189 7.68 -2.12 21.43
C GLU A 189 8.98 -2.48 20.72
N VAL A 190 8.87 -2.92 19.48
CA VAL A 190 10.02 -3.27 18.65
C VAL A 190 9.98 -2.54 17.32
N HIS A 191 11.13 -2.38 16.70
CA HIS A 191 11.24 -1.80 15.37
C HIS A 191 12.21 -2.58 14.48
N THR A 192 12.01 -2.48 13.18
CA THR A 192 12.94 -2.99 12.18
C THR A 192 12.98 -2.08 10.96
N ASN A 193 14.02 -2.24 10.14
CA ASN A 193 14.12 -1.60 8.84
C ASN A 193 14.20 -2.65 7.73
N TRP A 194 13.37 -2.52 6.70
CA TRP A 194 13.33 -3.41 5.56
C TRP A 194 13.19 -2.64 4.24
N ASP A 195 14.21 -2.72 3.40
CA ASP A 195 14.14 -2.18 2.04
C ASP A 195 13.63 -3.28 1.08
N PHE A 196 12.58 -2.96 0.33
CA PHE A 196 12.13 -3.80 -0.78
C PHE A 196 12.93 -3.43 -2.03
N VAL A 197 13.68 -4.39 -2.59
CA VAL A 197 14.43 -4.20 -3.83
C VAL A 197 13.68 -4.91 -4.94
N SER A 198 13.07 -4.11 -5.82
CA SER A 198 12.34 -4.63 -6.96
C SER A 198 13.27 -5.35 -7.94
N GLY A 199 12.84 -6.50 -8.44
CA GLY A 199 13.47 -7.14 -9.60
C GLY A 199 13.26 -6.39 -10.92
N TYR A 200 12.48 -5.32 -10.88
CA TYR A 200 12.17 -4.47 -12.01
C TYR A 200 12.58 -3.03 -11.73
N THR A 201 13.21 -2.39 -12.70
CA THR A 201 13.20 -0.93 -12.78
C THR A 201 11.75 -0.49 -12.99
N PRO A 202 11.17 0.38 -12.14
CA PRO A 202 9.99 1.14 -12.50
C PRO A 202 10.35 1.93 -13.74
N VAL A 203 10.02 1.35 -14.88
CA VAL A 203 9.78 2.13 -16.07
C VAL A 203 8.53 2.92 -15.76
N GLU A 204 8.65 4.24 -15.72
CA GLU A 204 7.52 5.09 -16.12
C GLU A 204 6.89 4.40 -17.33
N PRO A 205 5.56 4.19 -17.33
CA PRO A 205 4.90 3.34 -18.30
C PRO A 205 5.50 3.58 -19.67
N THR A 206 6.05 2.54 -20.29
CA THR A 206 6.61 2.70 -21.63
C THR A 206 5.49 3.26 -22.48
N TYR A 207 5.70 4.50 -22.89
CA TYR A 207 4.86 5.19 -23.83
C TYR A 207 4.55 4.22 -25.01
N PRO A 208 3.28 4.02 -25.44
CA PRO A 208 2.03 4.67 -25.02
C PRO A 208 1.01 3.68 -24.42
N GLY A 209 0.87 3.65 -23.08
CA GLY A 209 -0.20 2.88 -22.40
C GLY A 209 -1.24 3.78 -21.73
N SER A 210 -2.51 3.36 -21.69
CA SER A 210 -3.53 3.96 -20.83
C SER A 210 -3.35 3.51 -19.38
N GLY A 211 -3.85 4.29 -18.42
CA GLY A 211 -3.69 3.95 -17.02
C GLY A 211 -4.35 4.94 -16.08
N GLY A 212 -3.96 4.90 -14.82
CA GLY A 212 -4.37 5.88 -13.83
C GLY A 212 -3.48 5.85 -12.62
N PHE A 213 -3.55 6.89 -11.81
CA PHE A 213 -2.89 6.98 -10.51
C PHE A 213 -3.84 7.63 -9.50
N VAL A 214 -3.46 7.57 -8.23
CA VAL A 214 -4.22 8.18 -7.14
C VAL A 214 -3.64 9.57 -6.86
N ALA A 215 -4.52 10.56 -6.66
CA ALA A 215 -4.15 11.90 -6.23
C ALA A 215 -4.86 12.25 -4.91
N THR A 216 -4.15 12.92 -4.02
CA THR A 216 -4.73 13.53 -2.83
C THR A 216 -5.36 14.87 -3.21
N GLY A 217 -6.45 15.23 -2.51
CA GLY A 217 -7.08 16.55 -2.66
C GLY A 217 -6.71 17.45 -1.50
N GLU A 218 -5.97 18.51 -1.77
CA GLU A 218 -5.68 19.56 -0.80
C GLU A 218 -6.89 20.52 -0.72
N PRO A 219 -7.54 20.70 0.45
CA PRO A 219 -8.63 21.65 0.58
C PRO A 219 -8.10 23.08 0.42
N VAL A 220 -8.68 23.82 -0.51
CA VAL A 220 -8.33 25.21 -0.84
C VAL A 220 -9.59 26.08 -0.90
N VAL A 221 -9.42 27.38 -0.67
CA VAL A 221 -10.53 28.35 -0.75
C VAL A 221 -10.87 28.61 -2.21
N GLY A 222 -12.09 28.25 -2.60
CA GLY A 222 -12.68 28.48 -3.92
C GLY A 222 -13.49 29.78 -4.00
N PRO A 223 -14.25 29.97 -5.09
CA PRO A 223 -15.13 31.13 -5.26
C PRO A 223 -16.13 31.26 -4.12
N ASN A 224 -16.43 32.50 -3.72
CA ASN A 224 -17.41 32.80 -2.66
C ASN A 224 -17.13 32.07 -1.34
N ASN A 225 -15.86 31.85 -1.00
CA ASN A 225 -15.43 31.20 0.23
C ASN A 225 -15.88 29.73 0.38
N THR A 226 -16.21 29.07 -0.73
CA THR A 226 -16.50 27.63 -0.77
C THR A 226 -15.20 26.81 -0.71
N ILE A 227 -15.26 25.54 -0.30
CA ILE A 227 -14.10 24.64 -0.31
C ILE A 227 -14.00 23.97 -1.68
N ARG A 228 -12.79 23.95 -2.25
CA ARG A 228 -12.41 23.11 -3.39
C ARG A 228 -11.28 22.19 -3.00
N TYR A 229 -11.10 21.11 -3.75
CA TYR A 229 -9.98 20.19 -3.57
C TYR A 229 -9.04 20.32 -4.75
N LYS A 230 -7.81 20.75 -4.48
CA LYS A 230 -6.73 20.85 -5.45
C LYS A 230 -6.03 19.51 -5.57
N LEU A 231 -5.99 18.97 -6.77
CA LEU A 231 -5.24 17.76 -7.12
C LEU A 231 -4.08 18.17 -8.00
N THR A 232 -2.85 17.83 -7.60
CA THR A 232 -1.65 18.10 -8.39
C THR A 232 -1.01 16.78 -8.81
N PHE A 233 -0.81 16.59 -10.11
CA PHE A 233 -0.27 15.34 -10.65
C PHE A 233 0.59 15.54 -11.90
N PRO A 234 1.46 14.58 -12.24
CA PRO A 234 2.24 14.64 -13.47
C PRO A 234 1.36 14.45 -14.70
N VAL A 235 1.71 15.13 -15.79
CA VAL A 235 1.00 15.06 -17.07
C VAL A 235 1.96 14.90 -18.25
N TYR A 236 1.45 14.30 -19.31
CA TYR A 236 2.18 13.96 -20.52
C TYR A 236 1.55 14.65 -21.73
N ALA A 237 2.40 15.06 -22.68
CA ALA A 237 1.94 15.71 -23.90
C ALA A 237 1.02 14.78 -24.72
N GLY A 238 -0.14 15.30 -25.10
CA GLY A 238 -1.19 14.62 -25.87
C GLY A 238 -2.13 13.72 -25.06
N TYR A 239 -1.88 13.51 -23.76
CA TYR A 239 -2.71 12.62 -22.93
C TYR A 239 -3.95 13.35 -22.40
N CYS A 240 -5.05 12.59 -22.29
CA CYS A 240 -6.33 13.08 -21.78
C CYS A 240 -6.57 12.57 -20.36
N TYR A 241 -6.82 13.47 -19.41
CA TYR A 241 -6.99 13.18 -17.98
C TYR A 241 -8.43 13.34 -17.54
N GLU A 242 -8.93 12.41 -16.74
CA GLU A 242 -10.26 12.39 -16.11
C GLU A 242 -10.09 12.11 -14.61
N VAL A 243 -10.96 12.66 -13.78
CA VAL A 243 -10.85 12.51 -12.32
C VAL A 243 -12.13 11.97 -11.72
N TYR A 244 -12.00 11.06 -10.75
CA TYR A 244 -13.11 10.36 -10.14
C TYR A 244 -12.96 10.42 -8.61
N GLY A 245 -13.97 10.95 -7.92
CA GLY A 245 -14.00 11.07 -6.45
C GLY A 245 -14.78 9.97 -5.72
N ASN A 246 -15.47 9.09 -6.46
CA ASN A 246 -16.19 7.95 -5.91
C ASN A 246 -15.96 6.66 -6.71
N PRO A 247 -14.75 6.09 -6.71
CA PRO A 247 -14.54 4.84 -7.43
C PRO A 247 -15.19 3.68 -6.64
N THR A 248 -16.37 3.21 -7.07
CA THR A 248 -16.87 1.87 -6.73
C THR A 248 -16.35 0.87 -7.77
N MET A 249 -16.04 -0.37 -7.36
CA MET A 249 -15.60 -1.42 -8.29
C MET A 249 -16.78 -2.10 -9.00
N ALA A 250 -18.02 -1.71 -8.69
CA ALA A 250 -19.21 -2.50 -9.01
C ALA A 250 -20.22 -1.87 -9.98
N ASP A 251 -20.07 -0.61 -10.41
CA ASP A 251 -20.97 -0.03 -11.42
C ASP A 251 -20.19 0.69 -12.52
N LEU A 252 -20.54 0.37 -13.77
CA LEU A 252 -19.96 0.90 -15.01
C LEU A 252 -20.33 2.36 -15.29
N GLU A 253 -20.92 3.08 -14.33
CA GLU A 253 -21.26 4.50 -14.44
C GLU A 253 -20.15 5.37 -13.82
N TRP A 254 -18.96 5.33 -14.42
CA TRP A 254 -17.85 6.20 -14.06
C TRP A 254 -18.14 7.64 -14.52
N ALA A 255 -18.87 8.42 -13.73
CA ALA A 255 -19.01 9.85 -13.99
C ALA A 255 -17.73 10.58 -13.56
N ALA A 256 -16.93 11.01 -14.53
CA ALA A 256 -15.80 11.89 -14.26
C ALA A 256 -16.32 13.14 -13.54
N LEU A 257 -15.69 13.50 -12.42
CA LEU A 257 -15.99 14.73 -11.71
C LEU A 257 -15.67 15.93 -12.61
N PRO A 258 -16.56 16.93 -12.65
CA PRO A 258 -16.24 18.17 -13.31
C PRO A 258 -15.19 18.93 -12.48
N PHE A 259 -14.28 19.61 -13.15
CA PHE A 259 -13.18 20.35 -12.51
C PHE A 259 -12.86 21.66 -13.23
N SER A 260 -12.13 22.53 -12.52
CA SER A 260 -11.53 23.75 -13.06
C SER A 260 -10.01 23.59 -13.16
N LEU A 261 -9.36 24.30 -14.09
CA LEU A 261 -7.90 24.40 -14.15
C LEU A 261 -7.34 25.52 -13.26
N THR A 262 -8.20 26.33 -12.66
CA THR A 262 -7.79 27.41 -11.76
C THR A 262 -8.59 27.34 -10.48
N GLN A 263 -7.98 27.78 -9.38
CA GLN A 263 -8.57 27.63 -8.04
C GLN A 263 -9.95 28.28 -7.94
N THR A 264 -10.14 29.45 -8.55
CA THR A 264 -11.39 30.21 -8.50
C THR A 264 -12.15 30.26 -9.82
N GLY A 265 -11.75 29.46 -10.81
CA GLY A 265 -12.40 29.44 -12.13
C GLY A 265 -13.72 28.69 -12.15
N ALA A 266 -14.43 28.78 -13.26
CA ALA A 266 -15.63 27.98 -13.50
C ALA A 266 -15.29 26.47 -13.55
N ILE A 267 -16.22 25.65 -13.07
CA ILE A 267 -16.21 24.20 -13.26
C ILE A 267 -16.88 23.93 -14.62
N ASP A 268 -16.07 23.62 -15.63
CA ASP A 268 -16.49 23.70 -17.04
C ASP A 268 -15.97 22.53 -17.89
N ARG A 269 -15.28 21.56 -17.30
CA ARG A 269 -14.75 20.39 -18.02
C ARG A 269 -14.69 19.15 -17.14
N HIS A 270 -14.79 17.98 -17.78
CA HIS A 270 -14.62 16.66 -17.16
C HIS A 270 -13.34 15.95 -17.61
N LYS A 271 -12.67 16.52 -18.61
CA LYS A 271 -11.43 15.98 -19.18
C LYS A 271 -10.47 17.09 -19.57
N GLN A 272 -9.18 16.82 -19.50
CA GLN A 272 -8.14 17.76 -19.92
C GLN A 272 -7.11 17.06 -20.79
N VAL A 273 -6.90 17.56 -22.01
CA VAL A 273 -5.75 17.17 -22.84
C VAL A 273 -4.61 18.15 -22.59
N VAL A 274 -3.41 17.64 -22.30
CA VAL A 274 -2.25 18.50 -22.04
C VAL A 274 -1.35 18.52 -23.26
N SER A 275 -0.80 19.68 -23.64
CA SER A 275 0.05 19.84 -24.83
C SER A 275 1.55 19.64 -24.56
N ALA A 276 1.96 19.60 -23.29
CA ALA A 276 3.34 19.47 -22.86
C ALA A 276 3.44 18.59 -21.62
N GLU A 277 4.58 17.95 -21.43
CA GLU A 277 4.89 17.23 -20.20
C GLU A 277 5.07 18.20 -19.03
N GLY A 278 4.74 17.77 -17.82
CA GLY A 278 4.93 18.59 -16.62
C GLY A 278 3.99 18.20 -15.49
N SER A 279 3.45 19.19 -14.80
CA SER A 279 2.46 18.99 -13.75
C SER A 279 1.21 19.80 -14.02
N LEU A 280 0.05 19.18 -13.76
CA LEU A 280 -1.25 19.82 -13.85
C LEU A 280 -1.85 19.90 -12.45
N SER A 281 -2.42 21.06 -12.12
CA SER A 281 -3.30 21.21 -10.97
C SER A 281 -4.72 21.40 -11.45
N ILE A 282 -5.65 20.63 -10.91
CA ILE A 282 -7.08 20.78 -11.15
C ILE A 282 -7.82 20.95 -9.82
N TYR A 283 -9.03 21.49 -9.90
CA TYR A 283 -9.82 21.84 -8.73
C TYR A 283 -11.22 21.26 -8.88
N VAL A 284 -11.61 20.37 -7.96
CA VAL A 284 -12.94 19.76 -7.90
C VAL A 284 -13.71 20.30 -6.68
N GLU A 285 -15.03 20.33 -6.77
CA GLU A 285 -15.90 20.73 -5.66
C GLU A 285 -16.37 19.53 -4.84
N ALA A 286 -16.54 18.37 -5.48
CA ALA A 286 -16.93 17.15 -4.81
C ALA A 286 -15.75 16.57 -4.01
N ALA A 287 -15.94 16.37 -2.71
CA ALA A 287 -15.00 15.65 -1.87
C ALA A 287 -14.85 14.19 -2.33
N ALA A 288 -13.64 13.65 -2.24
CA ALA A 288 -13.43 12.23 -2.43
C ALA A 288 -14.06 11.45 -1.27
N LEU A 289 -15.02 10.57 -1.58
CA LEU A 289 -15.70 9.72 -0.59
C LEU A 289 -14.72 8.81 0.18
N LYS A 290 -13.60 8.46 -0.46
CA LYS A 290 -12.55 7.58 0.09
C LYS A 290 -11.28 8.32 0.52
N GLY A 291 -11.31 9.66 0.60
CA GLY A 291 -10.15 10.49 0.96
C GLY A 291 -9.10 10.64 -0.16
N PHE A 292 -9.30 10.01 -1.32
CA PHE A 292 -8.44 10.13 -2.49
C PHE A 292 -9.21 10.13 -3.80
N TYR A 293 -8.63 10.72 -4.83
CA TYR A 293 -9.19 10.76 -6.18
C TYR A 293 -8.44 9.80 -7.10
N LYS A 294 -9.16 9.11 -7.98
CA LYS A 294 -8.56 8.38 -9.09
C LYS A 294 -8.42 9.32 -10.27
N VAL A 295 -7.21 9.49 -10.79
CA VAL A 295 -6.93 10.21 -12.04
C VAL A 295 -6.69 9.16 -13.11
N ALA A 296 -7.61 9.02 -14.06
CA ALA A 296 -7.42 8.18 -15.22
C ALA A 296 -6.79 9.01 -16.35
N PHE A 297 -5.90 8.40 -17.12
CA PHE A 297 -5.32 9.01 -18.30
C PHE A 297 -5.41 8.08 -19.51
N ARG A 298 -5.70 8.68 -20.66
CA ARG A 298 -5.83 8.00 -21.94
C ARG A 298 -4.76 8.50 -22.90
N VAL A 299 -4.26 7.61 -23.74
CA VAL A 299 -3.26 7.91 -24.77
C VAL A 299 -3.83 8.87 -25.83
N PRO A 300 -2.96 9.64 -26.52
CA PRO A 300 -3.39 10.53 -27.60
C PRO A 300 -4.23 9.78 -28.65
N GLY A 301 -5.36 10.36 -29.05
CA GLY A 301 -6.24 9.79 -30.08
C GLY A 301 -7.23 8.71 -29.60
N ALA A 302 -7.23 8.32 -28.32
CA ALA A 302 -8.11 7.28 -27.79
C ALA A 302 -9.61 7.66 -27.65
N ASN A 303 -10.02 8.86 -28.09
CA ASN A 303 -11.41 9.34 -28.04
C ASN A 303 -11.74 10.16 -29.31
N THR A 304 -11.94 9.49 -30.44
CA THR A 304 -12.61 10.07 -31.63
C THR A 304 -14.13 9.89 -31.59
N GLY A 305 -14.68 9.27 -30.55
CA GLY A 305 -16.11 9.16 -30.33
C GLY A 305 -16.70 10.42 -29.67
N THR A 306 -17.79 10.90 -30.23
CA THR A 306 -18.67 11.91 -29.60
C THR A 306 -19.38 11.27 -28.40
N PRO A 307 -19.59 11.98 -27.28
CA PRO A 307 -20.30 11.45 -26.12
C PRO A 307 -21.69 10.91 -26.46
#